data_AF-A0A496P998-F1
#
_entry.id   AF-A0A496P998-F1
#
_cell.length_a   1.000
_cell.length_b   1.000
_cell.length_c   1.000
_cell.angle_alpha   90.00
_cell.angle_beta   90.00
_cell.angle_gamma   90.00
#
_symmetry.space_group_name_H-M   'P 1'
#
loop_
_entity.id
_entity.type
_entity.pdbx_description
1 polymer ?
#
loop_
_entity_poly.entity_id
_entity_poly.type
_entity_poly.pdbx_seq_one_letter_code
_entity_poly.pdbx_strand_id
1 'polypeptide(L)' 'TFGDMMKITASVAKEAGVPYVYVGKSHLDIANAYYDVRQEGDVILVKGSRGLKMERIIEDFKERHE' A
#
# COMPACT_ATOMS: atom_id res chain seq x y z
N THR A 1 3.19 2.08 1.31
CA THR A 1 2.99 3.46 1.83
C THR A 1 2.82 4.43 0.68
N PHE A 2 2.21 5.60 0.89
CA PHE A 2 1.86 6.56 -0.17
C PHE A 2 2.06 8.01 0.27
N GLY A 3 2.48 8.89 -0.65
CA GLY A 3 2.67 10.32 -0.42
C GLY A 3 4.12 10.73 -0.14
N ASP A 4 4.45 12.00 -0.42
CA ASP A 4 5.85 12.48 -0.40
C ASP A 4 6.51 12.39 0.96
N MET A 5 5.81 12.78 2.03
CA MET A 5 6.34 12.68 3.39
C MET A 5 6.61 11.24 3.82
N MET A 6 5.90 10.27 3.24
CA MET A 6 6.07 8.86 3.59
C MET A 6 7.33 8.23 3.00
N LYS A 7 8.03 8.91 2.07
CA LYS A 7 9.33 8.45 1.54
C LYS A 7 10.37 8.34 2.66
N ILE A 8 10.38 9.29 3.59
CA ILE A 8 11.30 9.28 4.74
C ILE A 8 10.95 8.11 5.68
N THR A 9 9.67 7.95 6.04
CA THR A 9 9.21 6.83 6.87
C THR A 9 9.57 5.48 6.23
N ALA A 10 9.45 5.36 4.91
CA ALA A 10 9.84 4.15 4.20
C ALA A 10 11.35 3.87 4.27
N SER A 11 12.19 4.90 4.15
CA SER A 11 13.65 4.75 4.33
C SER A 11 13.98 4.24 5.73
N VAL A 12 13.45 4.90 6.75
CA VAL A 12 13.70 4.53 8.15
C VAL A 12 13.16 3.13 8.45
N ALA A 13 11.99 2.74 7.93
CA ALA A 13 11.47 1.39 8.12
C ALA A 13 12.39 0.31 7.51
N LYS A 14 12.97 0.57 6.33
CA LYS A 14 13.96 -0.33 5.72
C LYS A 14 15.22 -0.43 6.57
N GLU A 15 15.75 0.71 7.03
CA GLU A 15 16.92 0.78 7.91
C GLU A 15 16.69 0.05 9.24
N ALA A 16 15.45 0.09 9.76
CA ALA A 16 15.03 -0.63 10.96
C ALA A 16 14.77 -2.13 10.74
N GLY A 17 14.96 -2.64 9.52
CA GLY A 17 14.84 -4.07 9.22
C GLY A 17 13.44 -4.55 8.85
N VAL A 18 12.50 -3.65 8.50
CA VAL A 18 11.21 -4.08 7.95
C VAL A 18 11.45 -4.77 6.60
N PRO A 19 11.09 -6.06 6.44
CA PRO A 19 11.56 -6.88 5.33
C PRO A 19 11.01 -6.43 3.97
N TYR A 20 9.78 -5.91 3.95
CA TYR A 20 9.12 -5.43 2.74
C TYR A 20 8.57 -4.03 2.96
N VAL A 21 9.12 -3.06 2.24
CA VAL A 21 8.66 -1.68 2.26
C VAL A 21 8.52 -1.18 0.82
N TYR A 22 7.29 -0.88 0.44
CA TYR A 22 6.94 -0.37 -0.88
C TYR A 22 6.40 1.06 -0.79
N VAL A 23 6.92 1.95 -1.65
CA VAL A 23 6.45 3.34 -1.80
C VAL A 23 5.70 3.44 -3.12
N GLY A 24 4.38 3.55 -3.04
CA GLY A 24 3.53 3.63 -4.22
C GLY A 24 3.50 5.02 -4.85
N LYS A 25 3.27 5.05 -6.16
CA LYS A 25 3.14 6.25 -7.00
C LYS A 25 1.68 6.65 -7.23
N SER A 26 0.74 5.72 -7.06
CA SER A 26 -0.71 5.94 -7.13
C SER A 26 -1.46 4.89 -6.30
N HIS A 27 -2.78 5.05 -6.15
CA HIS A 27 -3.64 4.03 -5.54
C HIS A 27 -3.55 2.70 -6.30
N LEU A 28 -3.68 2.74 -7.63
CA LEU A 28 -3.58 1.58 -8.52
C LEU A 28 -2.21 0.89 -8.46
N ASP A 29 -1.12 1.65 -8.37
CA ASP A 29 0.24 1.12 -8.25
C ASP A 29 0.42 0.29 -6.96
N ILE A 30 -0.18 0.75 -5.86
CA ILE A 30 -0.18 0.01 -4.58
C ILE A 30 -1.03 -1.26 -4.71
N ALA A 31 -2.18 -1.16 -5.36
CA ALA A 31 -3.04 -2.32 -5.58
C ALA A 31 -2.32 -3.40 -6.41
N ASN A 32 -1.65 -3.00 -7.49
CA ASN A 32 -0.83 -3.87 -8.34
C ASN A 32 0.30 -4.54 -7.54
N ALA A 33 1.07 -3.75 -6.79
CA ALA A 33 2.22 -4.26 -6.05
C ALA A 33 1.84 -5.32 -5.01
N TYR A 34 0.64 -5.22 -4.43
CA TYR A 34 0.13 -6.25 -3.53
C TYR A 34 -0.45 -7.46 -4.27
N TYR A 35 -1.12 -7.25 -5.40
CA TYR A 35 -1.73 -8.32 -6.20
C TYR A 35 -0.72 -9.41 -6.57
N ASP A 36 0.52 -9.03 -6.88
CA ASP A 36 1.59 -9.94 -7.27
C ASP A 36 2.09 -10.85 -6.15
N VAL A 37 1.80 -10.51 -4.88
CA VAL A 37 2.32 -11.22 -3.70
C VAL A 37 1.23 -11.78 -2.78
N ARG A 38 -0.05 -11.52 -3.11
CA ARG A 38 -1.20 -11.88 -2.26
C ARG A 38 -1.28 -13.39 -2.01
N GLN A 39 -1.70 -13.76 -0.81
CA GLN A 39 -1.99 -15.13 -0.41
C GLN A 39 -3.42 -15.24 0.09
N GLU A 40 -3.99 -16.44 -0.01
CA GLU A 40 -5.31 -16.72 0.56
C GLU A 40 -5.27 -16.54 2.08
N GLY A 41 -6.22 -15.78 2.62
CA GLY A 41 -6.31 -15.49 4.06
C GLY A 41 -5.57 -14.23 4.52
N ASP A 42 -4.89 -13.50 3.63
CA ASP A 42 -4.24 -12.24 3.99
C ASP A 42 -5.24 -11.19 4.51
N VAL A 43 -4.81 -10.42 5.52
CA VAL A 43 -5.59 -9.29 6.07
C VAL A 43 -4.87 -7.98 5.79
N ILE A 44 -5.55 -7.07 5.10
CA ILE A 44 -5.00 -5.77 4.70
C ILE A 44 -5.55 -4.66 5.59
N LEU A 45 -4.65 -3.90 6.24
CA LEU A 45 -5.00 -2.66 6.93
C LEU A 45 -4.70 -1.45 6.03
N VAL A 46 -5.76 -0.75 5.60
CA VAL A 46 -5.62 0.52 4.88
C VAL A 46 -5.77 1.68 5.87
N LYS A 47 -4.73 2.51 5.97
CA LYS A 47 -4.72 3.72 6.83
C LYS A 47 -4.22 4.93 6.05
N GLY A 48 -4.84 6.08 6.30
CA GLY A 48 -4.40 7.37 5.79
C GLY A 48 -5.28 8.50 6.32
N SER A 49 -4.84 9.75 6.11
CA SER A 49 -5.68 10.92 6.35
C SER A 49 -6.76 11.03 5.26
N ARG A 50 -7.86 11.72 5.56
CA ARG A 50 -8.98 11.91 4.60
C ARG A 50 -8.52 12.50 3.26
N GLY A 51 -7.53 13.39 3.27
CA GLY A 51 -7.01 14.03 2.05
C GLY A 51 -6.30 13.09 1.08
N LEU A 52 -5.78 11.95 1.58
CA LEU A 52 -5.09 10.96 0.75
C LEU A 52 -6.05 10.01 0.02
N LYS A 53 -7.33 9.99 0.39
CA LYS A 53 -8.38 9.18 -0.22
C LYS A 53 -7.99 7.71 -0.35
N MET A 54 -7.39 7.14 0.70
CA MET A 54 -6.84 5.78 0.69
C MET A 54 -7.92 4.71 0.49
N GLU A 55 -9.18 5.04 0.77
CA GLU A 55 -10.34 4.20 0.47
C GLU A 55 -10.41 3.78 -1.01
N ARG A 56 -9.84 4.55 -1.94
CA ARG A 56 -9.78 4.18 -3.37
C ARG A 56 -9.05 2.86 -3.63
N ILE A 57 -8.02 2.55 -2.85
CA ILE A 57 -7.26 1.29 -2.99
C ILE A 57 -8.14 0.08 -2.66
N ILE A 58 -9.13 0.25 -1.77
CA ILE A 58 -10.06 -0.82 -1.41
C ILE A 58 -10.92 -1.19 -2.63
N GLU A 59 -11.34 -0.21 -3.42
CA GLU A 59 -12.09 -0.44 -4.65
C GLU A 59 -11.20 -1.10 -5.72
N ASP A 60 -9.95 -0.62 -5.89
CA ASP A 60 -8.97 -1.24 -6.81
C ASP A 60 -8.69 -2.73 -6.45
N PHE A 61 -8.75 -3.10 -5.17
CA PHE A 61 -8.64 -4.50 -4.75
C PHE A 61 -9.88 -5.31 -5.13
N LYS A 62 -11.09 -4.79 -4.90
CA LYS A 62 -12.35 -5.49 -5.18
C LYS A 62 -12.56 -5.74 -6.67
N GLU A 63 -12.28 -4.74 -7.51
CA GLU A 63 -12.42 -4.83 -8.97
C GLU A 63 -11.54 -5.94 -9.59
N ARG A 64 -10.57 -6.48 -8.85
CA ARG A 64 -9.66 -7.56 -9.28
C ARG A 64 -9.93 -8.91 -8.63
N HIS A 65 -10.99 -9.00 -7.83
CA HIS A 65 -11.53 -10.26 -7.32
C HIS A 65 -12.67 -10.80 -8.21
N GLU A 66 -13.13 -10.03 -9.19
CA GLU A 66 -13.95 -10.46 -10.33
C GLU A 66 -13.06 -10.90 -11.51
#